data_AF-A0A9W9DLF9-F1
#
_entry.id   AF-A0A9W9DLF9-F1
#
_cell.length_a   1.000
_cell.length_b   1.000
_cell.length_c   1.000
_cell.angle_alpha   90.00
_cell.angle_beta   90.00
_cell.angle_gamma   90.00
#
_symmetry.space_group_name_H-M   'P 1'
#
loop_
_entity.id
_entity.type
_entity.pdbx_description
1 polymer ?
#
loop_
_entity_poly.entity_id
_entity_poly.type
_entity_poly.pdbx_seq_one_letter_code
_entity_poly.pdbx_strand_id
1 'polypeptide(L)' 'KKERAKPIEWGDNPGWIRKAIQYLINNVEFRLKLFSDSTVDAKAEDRKKSQGKEGKINIFSTLAAHIF' A
#
# COMPACT_ATOMS: atom_id res chain seq x y z
N LYS A 1 -25.60 -17.13 1.09
CA LYS A 1 -24.90 -15.86 1.42
C LYS A 1 -23.47 -16.25 1.79
N LYS A 2 -22.42 -15.82 1.07
CA LYS A 2 -21.03 -16.18 1.42
C LYS A 2 -20.68 -15.54 2.77
N GLU A 3 -20.17 -16.33 3.70
CA GLU A 3 -19.66 -15.84 4.98
C GLU A 3 -18.44 -14.95 4.71
N ARG A 4 -18.45 -13.72 5.23
CA ARG A 4 -17.31 -12.82 5.09
C ARG A 4 -16.21 -13.29 6.05
N ALA A 5 -14.96 -13.25 5.59
CA ALA A 5 -13.82 -13.49 6.46
C ALA A 5 -13.88 -12.54 7.67
N LYS A 6 -13.51 -13.05 8.84
CA LYS A 6 -13.39 -12.25 10.05
C LYS A 6 -12.34 -11.16 9.83
N PRO A 7 -12.54 -9.95 10.38
CA PRO A 7 -11.51 -8.91 10.39
C PRO A 7 -10.20 -9.46 10.95
N ILE A 8 -9.09 -9.11 10.31
CA ILE A 8 -7.76 -9.46 10.79
C ILE A 8 -7.36 -8.39 11.82
N GLU A 9 -7.17 -8.82 13.07
CA GLU A 9 -6.65 -7.97 14.13
C GLU A 9 -5.12 -7.83 14.00
N TRP A 10 -4.67 -6.68 13.50
CA TRP A 10 -3.25 -6.40 13.31
C TRP A 10 -2.49 -6.29 14.64
N GLY A 11 -3.17 -5.91 15.72
CA GLY A 11 -2.59 -5.78 17.06
C GLY A 11 -2.04 -7.09 17.63
N ASP A 12 -2.65 -8.22 17.23
CA ASP A 12 -2.21 -9.55 17.67
C ASP A 12 -1.02 -10.09 16.86
N ASN A 13 -0.59 -9.35 15.82
CA ASN A 13 0.43 -9.80 14.87
C ASN A 13 1.55 -8.77 14.70
N PRO A 14 2.33 -8.46 15.75
CA PRO A 14 3.39 -7.45 15.70
C PRO A 14 4.49 -7.79 14.68
N GLY A 15 4.66 -9.07 14.33
CA GLY A 15 5.59 -9.52 13.30
C GLY A 15 5.23 -9.00 11.90
N TRP A 16 3.95 -8.89 11.58
CA TRP A 16 3.47 -8.34 10.31
C TRP A 16 3.79 -6.86 10.18
N ILE A 17 3.58 -6.11 11.27
CA ILE A 17 3.94 -4.68 11.34
C ILE A 17 5.44 -4.51 11.11
N ARG A 18 6.28 -5.32 11.77
CA ARG A 18 7.75 -5.27 11.59
C ARG A 18 8.16 -5.58 10.15
N LYS A 19 7.61 -6.63 9.53
CA LYS A 19 7.87 -6.98 8.12
C LYS A 19 7.46 -5.85 7.17
N ALA A 20 6.29 -5.25 7.40
CA ALA A 20 5.81 -4.12 6.61
C ALA A 20 6.78 -2.93 6.72
N ILE A 21 7.17 -2.54 7.95
CA ILE A 21 8.12 -1.45 8.18
C ILE A 21 9.46 -1.74 7.51
N GLN A 22 10.03 -2.93 7.71
CA GLN A 22 11.31 -3.31 7.14
C GLN A 22 11.29 -3.25 5.61
N TYR A 23 10.24 -3.77 4.98
CA TYR A 23 10.07 -3.72 3.53
C TYR A 23 9.99 -2.28 3.01
N LEU A 24 9.23 -1.42 3.68
CA LEU A 24 9.07 -0.02 3.30
C LEU A 24 10.34 0.81 3.55
N ILE A 25 11.16 0.44 4.53
CA ILE A 25 12.48 1.05 4.76
C ILE A 25 13.43 0.68 3.62
N ASN A 26 13.49 -0.61 3.28
CA ASN A 26 14.44 -1.14 2.30
C ASN A 26 14.07 -0.78 0.85
N ASN A 27 12.80 -0.54 0.56
CA ASN A 27 12.30 -0.24 -0.78
C ASN A 27 11.77 1.20 -0.84
N VAL A 28 12.69 2.17 -0.84
CA VAL A 28 12.36 3.60 -0.80
C VAL A 28 11.46 4.02 -1.96
N GLU A 29 11.76 3.60 -3.19
CA GLU A 29 10.93 3.93 -4.37
C GLU A 29 9.52 3.34 -4.27
N PHE A 30 9.42 2.10 -3.78
CA PHE A 30 8.13 1.45 -3.54
C PHE A 30 7.34 2.19 -2.47
N ARG A 31 7.98 2.56 -1.35
CA ARG A 31 7.37 3.37 -0.29
C ARG A 31 6.88 4.71 -0.84
N LEU A 32 7.71 5.41 -1.60
CA LEU A 32 7.33 6.68 -2.22
C LEU A 32 6.15 6.50 -3.16
N LYS A 33 6.12 5.45 -3.98
CA LYS A 33 5.01 5.12 -4.89
C LYS A 33 3.73 4.71 -4.15
N LEU A 34 3.86 3.96 -3.05
CA LEU A 34 2.75 3.49 -2.21
C LEU A 34 2.05 4.65 -1.50
N PHE A 35 2.84 5.57 -0.93
CA PHE A 35 2.33 6.75 -0.21
C PHE A 35 2.23 7.99 -1.10
N SER A 36 2.57 7.88 -2.39
CA SER A 36 2.31 8.91 -3.39
C SER A 36 0.80 8.93 -3.64
N ASP A 37 0.12 9.89 -3.02
CA ASP A 37 -1.30 10.12 -3.30
C ASP A 37 -1.71 11.60 -3.27
N SER A 38 -0.82 12.48 -3.72
CA SER A 38 -1.11 13.90 -3.67
C SER A 38 -1.79 14.36 -4.96
N THR A 39 -3.10 14.28 -4.98
CA THR A 39 -3.94 15.13 -5.84
C THR A 39 -3.69 16.62 -5.60
N VAL A 40 -3.06 16.98 -4.47
CA VAL A 40 -2.63 18.33 -4.12
C VAL A 40 -1.37 18.72 -4.91
N ASP A 41 -0.35 17.87 -4.97
CA ASP A 41 0.87 18.12 -5.77
C ASP A 41 0.62 17.94 -7.27
N ALA A 42 -0.19 16.96 -7.68
CA ALA A 42 -0.54 16.78 -9.09
C ALA A 42 -1.36 17.95 -9.65
N LYS A 43 -2.22 18.58 -8.84
CA LYS A 43 -2.90 19.84 -9.18
C LYS A 43 -1.98 21.06 -9.08
N ALA A 44 -1.05 21.09 -8.12
CA ALA A 44 -0.08 22.17 -8.00
C ALA A 44 0.93 22.21 -9.17
N GLU A 45 1.20 21.05 -9.79
CA GLU A 45 2.17 20.91 -10.89
C GLU A 45 1.53 20.67 -12.27
N ASP A 46 0.21 20.85 -12.40
CA ASP A 46 -0.58 20.70 -13.64
C ASP A 46 -0.35 19.39 -14.41
N ARG A 47 -0.02 18.30 -13.69
CA ARG A 47 0.25 16.98 -14.27
C ARG A 47 -1.03 16.15 -14.34
N LYS A 48 -1.31 15.57 -15.51
CA LYS A 48 -2.43 14.63 -15.70
C LYS A 48 -2.26 13.41 -14.80
N LYS A 49 -3.30 13.14 -14.00
CA LYS A 49 -3.47 11.98 -13.12
C LYS A 49 -3.04 10.67 -13.79
N SER A 50 -2.18 9.89 -13.14
CA SER A 50 -2.02 8.47 -13.46
C SER A 50 -3.22 7.70 -12.91
N GLN A 51 -4.35 7.77 -13.61
CA GLN A 51 -5.57 7.06 -13.22
C GLN A 51 -5.48 5.58 -13.62
N GLY A 52 -4.57 4.84 -12.99
CA GLY A 52 -4.53 3.38 -13.09
C GLY A 52 -5.21 2.76 -11.88
N LYS A 53 -6.51 2.44 -11.97
CA LYS A 53 -7.21 1.65 -10.93
C LYS A 53 -6.51 0.31 -10.66
N GLU A 54 -5.81 -0.23 -11.65
CA GLU A 54 -5.03 -1.47 -11.57
C GLU A 54 -3.69 -1.30 -10.83
N GLY A 55 -3.09 -0.10 -10.87
CA GLY A 55 -1.78 0.15 -10.29
C GLY A 55 -1.77 0.06 -8.76
N LYS A 56 -2.80 0.59 -8.09
CA LYS A 56 -2.88 0.54 -6.62
C LYS A 56 -3.15 -0.86 -6.10
N ILE A 57 -4.03 -1.62 -6.76
CA ILE A 57 -4.33 -3.01 -6.37
C ILE A 57 -3.04 -3.85 -6.42
N ASN A 58 -2.27 -3.74 -7.49
CA ASN A 58 -0.99 -4.45 -7.61
C ASN A 58 0.01 -4.03 -6.54
N ILE A 59 0.11 -2.74 -6.21
CA ILE A 59 0.99 -2.24 -5.15
C ILE A 59 0.60 -2.83 -3.78
N PHE A 60 -0.69 -2.83 -3.43
CA PHE A 60 -1.15 -3.42 -2.17
C PHE A 60 -0.99 -4.94 -2.15
N SER A 61 -1.18 -5.63 -3.28
CA SER A 61 -0.92 -7.07 -3.41
C SER A 61 0.56 -7.41 -3.20
N THR A 62 1.48 -6.62 -3.77
CA THR A 62 2.93 -6.79 -3.57
C THR A 62 3.32 -6.61 -2.11
N LEU A 63 2.75 -5.61 -1.43
CA LEU A 63 3.00 -5.42 0.00
C LEU A 63 2.44 -6.57 0.84
N ALA A 64 1.22 -7.03 0.53
CA ALA A 64 0.59 -8.14 1.23
C ALA A 64 1.42 -9.44 1.12
N ALA A 65 1.95 -9.75 -0.07
CA ALA A 65 2.80 -10.91 -0.31
C ALA A 65 4.12 -10.91 0.48
N HIS A 66 4.55 -9.76 1.00
CA HIS A 66 5.74 -9.67 1.83
C HIS A 66 5.43 -9.77 3.33
N ILE A 67 4.20 -9.44 3.73
CA ILE A 67 3.78 -9.39 5.12
C ILE A 67 3.29 -10.77 5.59
N PHE A 68 2.41 -11.38 4.80
CA PHE A 68 1.75 -12.66 5.07
C PHE A 68 2.52 -13.80 4.41
#